data_AF-E5AEF6-F1
#
_entry.id   AF-E5AEF6-F1
#
_cell.length_a   1.000
_cell.length_b   1.000
_cell.length_c   1.000
_cell.angle_alpha   90.00
_cell.angle_beta   90.00
_cell.angle_gamma   90.00
#
_symmetry.space_group_name_H-M   'P 1'
#
loop_
_entity.id
_entity.type
_entity.pdbx_description
1 polymer ?
#
loop_
_entity_poly.entity_id
_entity_poly.type
_entity_poly.pdbx_seq_one_letter_code
_entity_poly.pdbx_strand_id
1 'polypeptide(L)'
;MGDTAAISNPVSDAAASTKAVEKAQWPLSYRLQLSKTAKSSLQTYGFGTGKPPPRIWWSHELYRGPDDKAVEILYSRDKAQSELIAQHFTNEPILGFDMEWPWKDSNKAGLQNKVGLIQIASESKIGLFHIGLHPGKTTEDIIAPTLKRLIESPKIGKAGVHILQADFGRLSRFFGLQPQRAIELSNLFRLVKFGPHKPELVSVKLVSLAY
;
A
#
# COMPACT_ATOMS: atom_id res chain seq x y z
N MET A 1 32.35 68.16 -36.86
CA MET A 1 32.90 66.94 -37.49
C MET A 1 33.00 65.90 -36.40
N GLY A 2 31.95 65.10 -36.26
CA GLY A 2 31.84 64.08 -35.21
C GLY A 2 31.69 62.74 -35.90
N ASP A 3 32.72 61.90 -35.79
CA ASP A 3 32.71 60.52 -36.27
C ASP A 3 31.95 59.63 -35.29
N THR A 4 30.77 59.19 -35.69
CA THR A 4 30.01 58.15 -35.00
C THR A 4 30.42 56.79 -35.53
N ALA A 5 31.15 56.04 -34.70
CA ALA A 5 31.50 54.64 -34.93
C ALA A 5 30.25 53.75 -34.97
N ALA A 6 30.12 52.96 -36.04
CA ALA A 6 29.11 51.91 -36.16
C ALA A 6 29.51 50.69 -35.33
N ILE A 7 28.72 50.36 -34.31
CA ILE A 7 28.86 49.13 -33.53
C ILE A 7 28.12 48.01 -34.26
N SER A 8 28.87 47.07 -34.84
CA SER A 8 28.35 45.81 -35.37
C SER A 8 28.15 44.81 -34.24
N ASN A 9 26.91 44.46 -33.92
CA ASN A 9 26.61 43.33 -33.03
C ASN A 9 26.76 42.00 -33.81
N PRO A 10 27.57 41.04 -33.35
CA PRO A 10 27.53 39.69 -33.89
C PRO A 10 26.28 38.99 -33.35
N VAL A 11 25.39 38.56 -34.26
CA VAL A 11 24.31 37.63 -33.97
C VAL A 11 24.95 36.29 -33.65
N SER A 12 25.02 35.94 -32.36
CA SER A 12 25.37 34.59 -31.94
C SER A 12 24.16 33.69 -32.14
N ASP A 13 24.24 32.78 -33.11
CA ASP A 13 23.33 31.64 -33.25
C ASP A 13 23.48 30.73 -32.01
N ALA A 14 22.71 31.04 -30.96
CA ALA A 14 22.50 30.13 -29.85
C ALA A 14 21.52 29.05 -30.31
N ALA A 15 22.06 27.93 -30.79
CA ALA A 15 21.29 26.73 -31.06
C ALA A 15 20.45 26.37 -29.82
N ALA A 16 19.13 26.47 -29.97
CA ALA A 16 18.17 26.04 -28.96
C ALA A 16 18.40 24.55 -28.68
N SER A 17 19.07 24.27 -27.57
CA SER A 17 19.13 22.93 -26.97
C SER A 17 17.70 22.48 -26.68
N THR A 18 17.15 21.68 -27.58
CA THR A 18 15.95 20.88 -27.33
C THR A 18 16.29 19.90 -26.22
N LYS A 19 16.13 20.32 -24.96
CA LYS A 19 16.06 19.41 -23.83
C LYS A 19 14.96 18.41 -24.13
N ALA A 20 15.35 17.16 -24.38
CA ALA A 20 14.41 16.06 -24.46
C ALA A 20 13.54 16.12 -23.20
N VAL A 21 12.22 16.19 -23.40
CA VAL A 21 11.27 16.07 -22.29
C VAL A 21 11.49 14.70 -21.69
N GLU A 22 12.14 14.68 -20.53
CA GLU A 22 12.33 13.46 -19.74
C GLU A 22 10.93 12.86 -19.53
N LYS A 23 10.68 11.71 -20.14
CA LYS A 23 9.40 11.01 -19.94
C LYS A 23 9.27 10.77 -18.44
N ALA A 24 8.22 11.30 -17.84
CA ALA A 24 7.89 11.05 -16.44
C ALA A 24 8.01 9.55 -16.18
N GLN A 25 9.03 9.17 -15.42
CA GLN A 25 9.22 7.79 -15.05
C GLN A 25 8.21 7.48 -13.97
N TRP A 26 7.50 6.36 -14.15
CA TRP A 26 6.65 5.85 -13.10
C TRP A 26 7.55 5.55 -11.89
N PRO A 27 7.38 6.23 -10.75
CA PRO A 27 8.36 6.18 -9.67
C PRO A 27 8.31 4.86 -8.88
N LEU A 28 7.32 4.01 -9.14
CA LEU A 28 7.05 2.79 -8.40
C LEU A 28 7.57 1.58 -9.15
N SER A 29 8.00 0.53 -8.43
CA SER A 29 8.52 -0.69 -9.05
C SER A 29 7.41 -1.58 -9.65
N TYR A 30 6.15 -1.28 -9.33
CA TYR A 30 4.96 -1.96 -9.82
C TYR A 30 4.16 -1.13 -10.82
N ARG A 31 3.29 -1.79 -11.59
CA ARG A 31 2.39 -1.16 -12.56
C ARG A 31 0.96 -1.63 -12.37
N LEU A 32 0.01 -0.70 -12.46
CA LEU A 32 -1.39 -1.03 -12.60
C LEU A 32 -1.65 -1.46 -14.06
N GLN A 33 -1.89 -2.74 -14.28
CA GLN A 33 -2.48 -3.26 -15.50
C GLN A 33 -3.99 -3.32 -15.31
N LEU A 34 -4.66 -2.21 -15.63
CA LEU A 34 -6.09 -2.30 -15.94
C LEU A 34 -6.22 -3.30 -17.09
N SER A 35 -7.09 -4.30 -16.91
CA SER A 35 -7.24 -5.37 -17.88
C SER A 35 -7.35 -4.76 -19.28
N LYS A 36 -6.51 -5.23 -20.20
CA LYS A 36 -6.77 -5.08 -21.62
C LYS A 36 -7.97 -5.98 -21.90
N THR A 37 -9.17 -5.55 -21.48
CA THR A 37 -10.43 -6.21 -21.83
C THR A 37 -10.33 -6.49 -23.32
N ALA A 38 -10.42 -7.77 -23.70
CA ALA A 38 -10.29 -8.23 -25.07
C ALA A 38 -10.99 -7.25 -26.01
N LYS A 39 -10.22 -6.51 -26.82
CA LYS A 39 -10.68 -5.42 -27.71
C LYS A 39 -11.96 -4.75 -27.21
N SER A 40 -11.85 -3.77 -26.32
CA SER A 40 -12.97 -2.93 -25.87
C SER A 40 -13.83 -2.48 -27.06
N SER A 41 -14.96 -3.14 -27.29
CA SER A 41 -15.98 -2.66 -28.21
C SER A 41 -17.03 -1.92 -27.39
N LEU A 42 -17.75 -0.99 -28.01
CA LEU A 42 -18.88 -0.30 -27.39
C LEU A 42 -19.88 -1.29 -26.77
N GLN A 43 -20.03 -2.48 -27.38
CA GLN A 43 -20.88 -3.55 -26.89
C GLN A 43 -20.41 -4.16 -25.55
N THR A 44 -19.10 -4.23 -25.29
CA THR A 44 -18.54 -4.74 -24.02
C THR A 44 -18.87 -3.83 -22.82
N TYR A 45 -19.08 -2.54 -23.08
CA TYR A 45 -19.51 -1.55 -22.08
C TYR A 45 -21.04 -1.36 -22.03
N GLY A 46 -21.80 -2.23 -22.68
CA GLY A 46 -23.26 -2.19 -22.64
C GLY A 46 -23.92 -1.25 -23.66
N PHE A 47 -23.16 -0.51 -24.47
CA PHE A 47 -23.75 0.34 -25.51
C PHE A 47 -24.48 -0.53 -26.55
N GLY A 48 -25.80 -0.30 -26.68
CA GLY A 48 -26.68 -0.99 -27.63
C GLY A 48 -27.18 -2.37 -27.19
N THR A 49 -26.83 -2.86 -25.99
CA THR A 49 -27.22 -4.23 -25.55
C THR A 49 -28.31 -4.26 -24.47
N GLY A 50 -28.71 -3.09 -23.95
CA GLY A 50 -29.69 -2.98 -22.86
C GLY A 50 -29.21 -3.54 -21.51
N LYS A 51 -27.96 -4.02 -21.42
CA LYS A 51 -27.36 -4.56 -20.20
C LYS A 51 -26.35 -3.59 -19.61
N PRO A 52 -26.30 -3.43 -18.27
CA PRO A 52 -25.27 -2.61 -17.64
C PRO A 52 -23.88 -3.22 -17.90
N PRO A 53 -22.82 -2.38 -17.99
CA PRO A 53 -21.46 -2.87 -18.11
C PRO A 53 -21.10 -3.77 -16.91
N PRO A 54 -20.24 -4.78 -17.10
CA PRO A 54 -19.79 -5.64 -16.01
C PRO A 54 -19.06 -4.81 -14.95
N ARG A 55 -19.39 -5.06 -13.68
CA ARG A 55 -18.69 -4.43 -12.55
C ARG A 55 -17.28 -5.01 -12.46
N ILE A 56 -16.28 -4.13 -12.44
CA ILE A 56 -14.88 -4.50 -12.21
C ILE A 56 -14.61 -4.25 -10.73
N TRP A 57 -14.31 -5.32 -10.00
CA TRP A 57 -13.89 -5.24 -8.61
C TRP A 57 -12.38 -5.07 -8.52
N TRP A 58 -11.92 -4.42 -7.45
CA TRP A 58 -10.49 -4.32 -7.19
C TRP A 58 -9.91 -5.71 -6.94
N SER A 59 -8.79 -6.01 -7.59
CA SER A 59 -8.06 -7.26 -7.43
C SER A 59 -6.56 -6.97 -7.45
N HIS A 60 -5.78 -7.75 -6.70
CA HIS A 60 -4.33 -7.74 -6.80
C HIS A 60 -3.84 -8.09 -8.22
N GLU A 61 -4.67 -8.77 -9.03
CA GLU A 61 -4.39 -9.09 -10.42
C GLU A 61 -4.32 -7.86 -11.33
N LEU A 62 -4.88 -6.72 -10.88
CA LEU A 62 -4.71 -5.43 -11.55
C LEU A 62 -3.27 -4.90 -11.43
N TYR A 63 -2.44 -5.51 -10.59
CA TYR A 63 -1.08 -5.08 -10.31
C TYR A 63 -0.06 -6.08 -10.86
N ARG A 64 1.06 -5.53 -11.33
CA ARG A 64 2.25 -6.28 -11.72
C ARG A 64 3.44 -5.72 -10.98
N GLY A 65 4.23 -6.60 -10.36
CA GLY A 65 5.50 -6.25 -9.76
C GLY A 65 6.58 -5.98 -10.82
N PRO A 66 7.84 -5.87 -10.38
CA PRO A 66 8.99 -5.77 -11.27
C PRO A 66 8.99 -6.87 -12.34
N ASP A 67 9.45 -6.52 -13.53
CA ASP A 67 9.51 -7.42 -14.70
C ASP A 67 8.15 -7.99 -15.16
N ASP A 68 7.06 -7.26 -14.91
CA ASP A 68 5.69 -7.66 -15.26
C ASP A 68 5.20 -8.93 -14.55
N LYS A 69 5.81 -9.28 -13.42
CA LYS A 69 5.43 -10.46 -12.63
C LYS A 69 4.10 -10.25 -11.92
N ALA A 70 3.30 -11.31 -11.83
CA ALA A 70 2.11 -11.31 -11.00
C ALA A 70 2.47 -11.05 -9.53
N VAL A 71 1.59 -10.36 -8.80
CA VAL A 71 1.72 -10.18 -7.35
C VAL A 71 1.68 -11.56 -6.69
N GLU A 72 2.70 -11.86 -5.89
CA GLU A 72 2.83 -13.14 -5.20
C GLU A 72 1.97 -13.15 -3.93
N ILE A 73 1.19 -14.21 -3.71
CA ILE A 73 0.43 -14.40 -2.47
C ILE A 73 1.10 -15.51 -1.66
N LEU A 74 1.63 -15.12 -0.50
CA LEU A 74 2.29 -15.98 0.46
C LEU A 74 1.38 -16.19 1.66
N TYR A 75 1.15 -17.43 2.05
CA TYR A 75 0.19 -17.76 3.11
C TYR A 75 0.79 -18.75 4.12
N SER A 76 0.70 -18.44 5.42
CA SER A 76 1.12 -19.33 6.50
C SER A 76 -0.03 -19.84 7.35
N ARG A 77 0.10 -21.09 7.81
CA ARG A 77 -0.77 -21.74 8.80
C ARG A 77 -0.07 -21.99 10.14
N ASP A 78 1.25 -21.83 10.19
CA ASP A 78 2.07 -22.07 11.37
C ASP A 78 3.21 -21.07 11.50
N LYS A 79 3.86 -21.07 12.66
CA LYS A 79 4.91 -20.11 13.01
C LYS A 79 6.15 -20.24 12.12
N ALA A 80 6.51 -21.45 11.70
CA ALA A 80 7.69 -21.67 10.87
C ALA A 80 7.47 -21.08 9.46
N GLN A 81 6.30 -21.31 8.87
CA GLN A 81 5.91 -20.68 7.61
C GLN A 81 5.85 -19.16 7.73
N SER A 82 5.26 -18.64 8.83
CA SER A 82 5.22 -17.19 9.07
C SER A 82 6.61 -16.57 9.16
N GLU A 83 7.57 -17.28 9.75
CA GLU A 83 8.96 -16.83 9.83
C GLU A 83 9.59 -16.72 8.44
N LEU A 84 9.44 -17.74 7.59
CA LEU A 84 9.96 -17.74 6.23
C LEU A 84 9.32 -16.63 5.39
N ILE A 85 7.99 -16.50 5.44
CA ILE A 85 7.25 -15.50 4.65
C ILE A 85 7.64 -14.09 5.08
N ALA A 86 7.73 -13.81 6.39
CA ALA A 86 8.05 -12.48 6.88
C ALA A 86 9.44 -11.99 6.44
N GLN A 87 10.39 -12.89 6.18
CA GLN A 87 11.73 -12.50 5.70
C GLN A 87 11.70 -11.78 4.35
N HIS A 88 10.73 -12.08 3.48
CA HIS A 88 10.56 -11.43 2.18
C HIS A 88 10.24 -9.93 2.26
N PHE A 89 9.86 -9.42 3.44
CA PHE A 89 9.42 -8.04 3.64
C PHE A 89 10.40 -7.19 4.46
N THR A 90 11.53 -7.75 4.88
CA THR A 90 12.47 -7.11 5.82
C THR A 90 13.18 -5.87 5.27
N ASN A 91 13.28 -5.75 3.94
CA ASN A 91 13.92 -4.64 3.26
C ASN A 91 12.92 -3.59 2.75
N GLU A 92 11.63 -3.80 2.96
CA GLU A 92 10.60 -2.87 2.51
C GLU A 92 10.57 -1.63 3.42
N PRO A 93 10.65 -0.41 2.87
CA PRO A 93 10.58 0.81 3.68
C PRO A 93 9.16 1.09 4.18
N ILE A 94 8.15 0.63 3.45
CA ILE A 94 6.72 0.78 3.77
C ILE A 94 6.02 -0.52 3.41
N LEU A 95 5.09 -0.94 4.28
CA LEU A 95 4.21 -2.08 4.06
C LEU A 95 2.76 -1.61 4.16
N GLY A 96 1.91 -2.12 3.27
CA GLY A 96 0.48 -2.20 3.55
C GLY A 96 0.26 -3.11 4.76
N PHE A 97 -0.64 -2.73 5.65
CA PHE A 97 -0.90 -3.45 6.90
C PHE A 97 -2.39 -3.48 7.21
N ASP A 98 -2.93 -4.67 7.48
CA ASP A 98 -4.32 -4.88 7.85
C ASP A 98 -4.47 -6.15 8.71
N MET A 99 -5.58 -6.27 9.44
CA MET A 99 -5.85 -7.42 10.30
C MET A 99 -7.32 -7.82 10.32
N GLU A 100 -7.57 -9.12 10.43
CA GLU A 100 -8.91 -9.66 10.66
C GLU A 100 -9.04 -10.16 12.10
N TRP A 101 -10.03 -9.63 12.80
CA TRP A 101 -10.30 -9.98 14.19
C TRP A 101 -11.80 -9.87 14.53
N PRO A 102 -12.28 -10.68 15.49
CA PRO A 102 -13.71 -10.70 15.80
C PRO A 102 -14.16 -9.37 16.43
N TRP A 103 -15.24 -8.80 15.89
CA TRP A 103 -15.84 -7.54 16.35
C TRP A 103 -16.09 -7.50 17.86
N LYS A 104 -16.57 -8.62 18.42
CA LYS A 104 -16.71 -8.81 19.86
C LYS A 104 -15.46 -9.50 20.39
N ASP A 105 -14.86 -8.91 21.42
CA ASP A 105 -13.85 -9.60 22.23
C ASP A 105 -14.50 -10.85 22.82
N SER A 106 -14.20 -12.01 22.22
CA SER A 106 -14.74 -13.25 22.73
C SER A 106 -14.14 -13.48 24.12
N ASN A 107 -14.99 -13.85 25.10
CA ASN A 107 -14.52 -14.29 26.41
C ASN A 107 -13.76 -15.64 26.34
N LYS A 108 -13.62 -16.21 25.14
CA LYS A 108 -12.83 -17.42 24.92
C LYS A 108 -11.37 -17.12 25.20
N ALA A 109 -10.75 -18.01 25.97
CA ALA A 109 -9.32 -17.98 26.24
C ALA A 109 -8.52 -18.23 24.94
N GLY A 110 -7.30 -17.72 24.88
CA GLY A 110 -6.37 -17.93 23.76
C GLY A 110 -6.22 -16.72 22.84
N LEU A 111 -4.97 -16.45 22.45
CA LEU A 111 -4.61 -15.32 21.60
C LEU A 111 -5.13 -15.46 20.16
N GLN A 112 -5.26 -16.70 19.69
CA GLN A 112 -5.84 -17.08 18.39
C GLN A 112 -7.28 -16.56 18.22
N ASN A 113 -8.01 -16.39 19.32
CA ASN A 113 -9.38 -15.86 19.31
C ASN A 113 -9.44 -14.32 19.34
N LYS A 114 -8.28 -13.66 19.42
CA LYS A 114 -8.17 -12.19 19.46
C LYS A 114 -7.78 -11.62 18.10
N VAL A 115 -7.00 -12.36 17.33
CA VAL A 115 -6.59 -12.03 15.96
C VAL A 115 -6.61 -13.30 15.12
N GLY A 116 -7.39 -13.30 14.03
CA GLY A 116 -7.48 -14.42 13.11
C GLY A 116 -6.39 -14.36 12.03
N LEU A 117 -6.21 -13.19 11.42
CA LEU A 117 -5.28 -12.99 10.30
C LEU A 117 -4.53 -11.68 10.49
N ILE A 118 -3.23 -11.70 10.21
CA ILE A 118 -2.43 -10.49 9.96
C ILE A 118 -2.08 -10.47 8.48
N GLN A 119 -2.23 -9.33 7.83
CA GLN A 119 -1.96 -9.14 6.42
C GLN A 119 -0.89 -8.07 6.26
N ILE A 120 0.14 -8.35 5.47
CA ILE A 120 1.12 -7.34 5.04
C ILE A 120 1.25 -7.36 3.52
N ALA A 121 1.50 -6.19 2.93
CA ALA A 121 1.69 -6.09 1.49
C ALA A 121 2.88 -5.20 1.15
N SER A 122 3.67 -5.63 0.17
CA SER A 122 4.63 -4.79 -0.56
C SER A 122 4.08 -4.50 -1.96
N GLU A 123 4.87 -3.83 -2.79
CA GLU A 123 4.53 -3.55 -4.18
C GLU A 123 4.35 -4.81 -5.04
N SER A 124 4.93 -5.96 -4.64
CA SER A 124 4.93 -7.19 -5.44
C SER A 124 4.47 -8.44 -4.70
N LYS A 125 4.21 -8.37 -3.39
CA LYS A 125 3.87 -9.54 -2.56
C LYS A 125 2.81 -9.21 -1.52
N ILE A 126 1.97 -10.18 -1.21
CA ILE A 126 1.00 -10.15 -0.12
C ILE A 126 1.32 -11.31 0.81
N GLY A 127 1.61 -11.02 2.07
CA GLY A 127 1.82 -11.99 3.14
C GLY A 127 0.57 -12.10 4.01
N LEU A 128 0.02 -13.31 4.10
CA LEU A 128 -1.16 -13.65 4.88
C LEU A 128 -0.77 -14.61 6.02
N PHE A 129 -0.78 -14.10 7.26
CA PHE A 129 -0.38 -14.86 8.44
C PHE A 129 -1.61 -15.28 9.25
N HIS A 130 -2.04 -16.54 9.12
CA HIS A 130 -3.27 -17.02 9.75
C HIS A 130 -3.07 -17.34 11.23
N ILE A 131 -2.83 -16.30 12.04
CA ILE A 131 -2.58 -16.35 13.49
C ILE A 131 -3.56 -17.25 14.26
N GLY A 132 -4.82 -17.30 13.85
CA GLY A 132 -5.83 -18.17 14.44
C GLY A 132 -5.50 -19.67 14.40
N LEU A 133 -4.66 -20.11 13.46
CA LEU A 133 -4.23 -21.51 13.29
C LEU A 133 -2.89 -21.82 13.98
N HIS A 134 -2.16 -20.81 14.43
CA HIS A 134 -0.86 -21.02 15.05
C HIS A 134 -1.02 -21.73 16.40
N PRO A 135 -0.32 -22.86 16.63
CA PRO A 135 -0.32 -23.50 17.92
C PRO A 135 0.42 -22.65 18.96
N GLY A 136 0.10 -22.83 20.24
CA GLY A 136 0.76 -22.12 21.33
C GLY A 136 -0.18 -21.35 22.25
N LYS A 137 0.37 -20.80 23.32
CA LYS A 137 -0.40 -20.01 24.31
C LYS A 137 0.16 -18.61 24.52
N THR A 138 1.45 -18.42 24.26
CA THR A 138 2.13 -17.13 24.42
C THR A 138 2.27 -16.43 23.07
N THR A 139 2.55 -15.13 23.11
CA THR A 139 2.90 -14.36 21.91
C THR A 139 4.11 -14.98 21.23
N GLU A 140 5.09 -15.42 22.00
CA GLU A 140 6.33 -16.02 21.51
C GLU A 140 6.07 -17.35 20.80
N ASP A 141 5.08 -18.14 21.22
CA ASP A 141 4.72 -19.38 20.54
C ASP A 141 4.03 -19.13 19.19
N ILE A 142 3.30 -18.03 19.08
CA ILE A 142 2.36 -17.76 17.99
C ILE A 142 2.99 -16.86 16.92
N ILE A 143 3.57 -15.75 17.34
CA ILE A 143 4.13 -14.73 16.44
C ILE A 143 5.56 -15.10 16.05
N ALA A 144 5.81 -15.17 14.75
CA ALA A 144 7.15 -15.40 14.23
C ALA A 144 8.08 -14.22 14.58
N PRO A 145 9.34 -14.46 15.00
CA PRO A 145 10.28 -13.40 15.35
C PRO A 145 10.45 -12.33 14.27
N THR A 146 10.50 -12.69 13.00
CA THR A 146 10.61 -11.71 11.91
C THR A 146 9.34 -10.90 11.75
N LEU A 147 8.16 -11.52 11.84
CA LEU A 147 6.88 -10.81 11.80
C LEU A 147 6.78 -9.79 12.96
N LYS A 148 7.19 -10.18 14.17
CA LYS A 148 7.28 -9.27 15.32
C LYS A 148 8.19 -8.07 15.01
N ARG A 149 9.40 -8.31 14.47
CA ARG A 149 10.32 -7.23 14.10
C ARG A 149 9.72 -6.28 13.05
N LEU A 150 9.00 -6.79 12.04
CA LEU A 150 8.35 -5.94 11.03
C LEU A 150 7.32 -4.99 11.68
N ILE A 151 6.48 -5.53 12.57
CA ILE A 151 5.45 -4.80 13.30
C ILE A 151 6.08 -3.73 14.22
N GLU A 152 7.12 -4.08 14.97
CA GLU A 152 7.74 -3.22 15.98
C GLU A 152 8.82 -2.27 15.42
N SER A 153 9.24 -2.45 14.16
CA SER A 153 10.33 -1.66 13.59
C SER A 153 9.99 -0.17 13.43
N PRO A 154 10.81 0.76 13.97
CA PRO A 154 10.69 2.20 13.69
C PRO A 154 11.19 2.59 12.30
N LYS A 155 11.74 1.65 11.52
CA LYS A 155 12.31 1.92 10.18
C LYS A 155 11.34 1.61 9.05
N ILE A 156 10.26 0.87 9.34
CA ILE A 156 9.30 0.39 8.35
C ILE A 156 7.95 1.04 8.63
N GLY A 157 7.43 1.81 7.67
CA GLY A 157 6.09 2.38 7.73
C GLY A 157 5.01 1.31 7.54
N LYS A 158 3.90 1.42 8.26
CA LYS A 158 2.74 0.51 8.14
C LYS A 158 1.56 1.35 7.71
N ALA A 159 1.13 1.19 6.47
CA ALA A 159 0.05 1.95 5.88
C ALA A 159 -1.25 1.12 5.89
N GLY A 160 -2.29 1.66 6.51
CA GLY A 160 -3.58 0.98 6.57
C GLY A 160 -4.70 1.91 7.04
N VAL A 161 -5.92 1.38 7.08
CA VAL A 161 -7.11 2.11 7.53
C VAL A 161 -7.37 1.77 8.99
N HIS A 162 -7.52 2.79 9.83
CA HIS A 162 -7.80 2.66 11.25
C HIS A 162 -6.74 1.92 12.09
N ILE A 163 -5.54 1.72 11.55
CA ILE A 163 -4.54 0.84 12.15
C ILE A 163 -4.08 1.28 13.55
N LEU A 164 -3.99 2.59 13.82
CA LEU A 164 -3.40 3.08 15.06
C LEU A 164 -4.29 2.75 16.27
N GLN A 165 -5.60 2.89 16.11
CA GLN A 165 -6.58 2.73 17.19
C GLN A 165 -7.22 1.33 17.18
N ALA A 166 -7.32 0.67 16.03
CA ALA A 166 -7.83 -0.69 15.94
C ALA A 166 -6.68 -1.71 16.05
N ASP A 167 -5.95 -1.92 14.96
CA ASP A 167 -5.05 -3.06 14.83
C ASP A 167 -3.87 -3.01 15.80
N PHE A 168 -3.17 -1.87 15.85
CA PHE A 168 -2.04 -1.65 16.76
C PHE A 168 -2.49 -1.71 18.21
N GLY A 169 -3.64 -1.13 18.53
CA GLY A 169 -4.24 -1.22 19.86
C GLY A 169 -4.51 -2.67 20.26
N ARG A 170 -5.00 -3.49 19.33
CA ARG A 170 -5.30 -4.90 19.56
C ARG A 170 -4.05 -5.75 19.75
N LEU A 171 -3.03 -5.54 18.91
CA LEU A 171 -1.72 -6.20 19.05
C LEU A 171 -1.04 -5.85 20.37
N SER A 172 -1.08 -4.57 20.78
CA SER A 172 -0.51 -4.13 22.05
C SER A 172 -1.26 -4.75 23.23
N ARG A 173 -2.60 -4.72 23.21
CA ARG A 173 -3.45 -5.19 24.31
C ARG A 173 -3.37 -6.70 24.53
N PHE A 174 -3.39 -7.49 23.46
CA PHE A 174 -3.51 -8.95 23.59
C PHE A 174 -2.19 -9.67 23.41
N PHE A 175 -1.32 -9.19 22.53
CA PHE A 175 -0.05 -9.85 22.24
C PHE A 175 1.14 -9.16 22.94
N GLY A 176 0.95 -8.01 23.59
CA GLY A 176 2.04 -7.28 24.24
C GLY A 176 3.10 -6.76 23.26
N LEU A 177 2.78 -6.73 21.96
CA LEU A 177 3.66 -6.16 20.94
C LEU A 177 3.73 -4.65 21.08
N GLN A 178 4.76 -4.05 20.50
CA GLN A 178 4.95 -2.60 20.44
C GLN A 178 4.95 -2.10 18.99
N PRO A 179 3.80 -2.12 18.28
CA PRO A 179 3.74 -1.68 16.89
C PRO A 179 4.19 -0.21 16.74
N GLN A 180 4.98 0.07 15.70
CA GLN A 180 5.52 1.42 15.45
C GLN A 180 5.25 1.89 14.02
N ARG A 181 5.34 3.21 13.80
CA ARG A 181 5.29 3.85 12.46
C ARG A 181 4.00 3.57 11.67
N ALA A 182 2.85 3.76 12.30
CA ALA A 182 1.56 3.79 11.60
C ALA A 182 1.48 4.98 10.63
N ILE A 183 0.94 4.73 9.44
CA ILE A 183 0.54 5.71 8.44
C ILE A 183 -0.97 5.52 8.22
N GLU A 184 -1.76 6.41 8.82
CA GLU A 184 -3.22 6.34 8.77
C GLU A 184 -3.74 6.83 7.40
N LEU A 185 -4.24 5.91 6.57
CA LEU A 185 -4.63 6.22 5.20
C LEU A 185 -5.82 7.18 5.12
N SER A 186 -6.74 7.13 6.09
CA SER A 186 -7.85 8.10 6.16
C SER A 186 -7.35 9.51 6.41
N ASN A 187 -6.28 9.66 7.21
CA ASN A 187 -5.65 10.94 7.46
C ASN A 187 -4.88 11.43 6.23
N LEU A 188 -4.09 10.55 5.60
CA LEU A 188 -3.34 10.86 4.38
C LEU A 188 -4.27 11.33 3.24
N PHE A 189 -5.38 10.63 3.02
CA PHE A 189 -6.39 11.03 2.04
C PHE A 189 -6.88 12.46 2.29
N ARG A 190 -7.24 12.79 3.54
CA ARG A 190 -7.73 14.13 3.86
C ARG A 190 -6.64 15.19 3.74
N LEU A 191 -5.41 14.87 4.11
CA LEU A 191 -4.26 15.76 3.93
C LEU A 191 -4.07 16.09 2.45
N VAL A 192 -4.04 15.09 1.58
CA VAL A 192 -3.87 15.29 0.13
C VAL A 192 -5.07 16.04 -0.47
N LYS A 193 -6.30 15.65 -0.12
CA LYS A 193 -7.52 16.19 -0.71
C LYS A 193 -7.86 17.61 -0.24
N PHE A 194 -7.63 17.90 1.04
CA PHE A 194 -8.10 19.14 1.67
C PHE A 194 -6.97 20.04 2.17
N GLY A 195 -5.76 19.53 2.40
CA GLY A 195 -4.64 20.30 2.94
C GLY A 195 -4.39 21.64 2.24
N PRO A 196 -4.36 21.71 0.89
CA PRO A 196 -4.09 22.96 0.19
C PRO A 196 -5.18 24.04 0.29
N HIS A 197 -6.44 23.68 0.56
CA HIS A 197 -7.57 24.61 0.37
C HIS A 197 -8.60 24.63 1.51
N LYS A 198 -8.63 23.59 2.34
CA LYS A 198 -9.57 23.37 3.46
C LYS A 198 -8.88 22.62 4.61
N PRO A 199 -7.79 23.16 5.20
CA PRO A 199 -6.99 22.47 6.21
C PRO A 199 -7.80 22.05 7.44
N GLU A 200 -8.90 22.75 7.76
CA GLU A 200 -9.84 22.40 8.84
C GLU A 200 -10.53 21.03 8.66
N LEU A 201 -10.55 20.50 7.43
CA LEU A 201 -11.07 19.16 7.15
C LEU A 201 -10.01 18.06 7.35
N VAL A 202 -8.73 18.41 7.53
CA VAL A 202 -7.66 17.44 7.79
C VAL A 202 -7.83 16.85 9.19
N SER A 203 -8.16 15.57 9.26
CA SER A 203 -8.43 14.86 10.51
C SER A 203 -8.13 13.37 10.38
N VAL A 204 -8.15 12.68 11.52
CA VAL A 204 -7.94 11.22 11.63
C VAL A 204 -9.24 10.41 11.57
N LYS A 205 -10.39 11.05 11.29
CA LYS A 205 -11.68 10.37 11.19
C LYS A 205 -11.64 9.29 10.10
N LEU A 206 -12.45 8.24 10.14
CA LEU A 206 -12.44 7.26 9.04
C LEU A 206 -13.05 7.84 7.76
N VAL A 207 -12.57 7.38 6.60
CA VAL A 207 -13.12 7.66 5.28
C VAL A 207 -13.24 6.34 4.52
N SER A 208 -14.33 6.15 3.78
CA SER A 208 -14.39 5.05 2.81
C SER A 208 -13.40 5.33 1.68
N LEU A 209 -12.37 4.49 1.56
CA LEU A 209 -11.39 4.57 0.48
C LEU A 209 -11.76 3.71 -0.73
N ALA A 210 -12.79 2.87 -0.61
CA ALA A 210 -13.40 2.13 -1.71
C ALA A 210 -14.74 2.78 -2.11
N TYR A 211 -15.00 2.83 -3.42
CA TYR A 211 -16.22 3.33 -4.06
C TYR A 211 -16.83 2.25 -4.96
#